data_AF-A0A2T4AJV8-F1
#
_entry.id   AF-A0A2T4AJV8-F1
#
_cell.length_a   1.000
_cell.length_b   1.000
_cell.length_c   1.000
_cell.angle_alpha   90.00
_cell.angle_beta   90.00
_cell.angle_gamma   90.00
#
_symmetry.space_group_name_H-M   'P 1'
#
loop_
_entity.id
_entity.type
_entity.pdbx_description
1 polymer ?
#
loop_
_entity_poly.entity_id
_entity_poly.type
_entity_poly.pdbx_seq_one_letter_code
_entity_poly.pdbx_strand_id
1 'polypeptide(L)'
;MSSSSLFFRSRASARFLHRNLFYNRTISRAIHQTNSALPGKSEKVEFSSSSPHGSSKFVKVAAGFAIVGAGVGAYGVFTKSNTPEKPIYGSNEDFKKALREIQEKLGDDQISTDESDLQQHGYSEWSSVNAERLPVAIAYPRSTEDVSEIAKICHKYRLPMNPYSGGSSLEANFAAPYGGVTIDFLAMDQVIALHEEDMDVVVQPSIQWQELNQKLEHTNLFFPVDPGPSAKIGGMVGTNCSGTNAMHYGTMKDWVINLTVVLADGRIIKTRRRPRKTSAGYNLTGLFVGSEGTLGLVTEITLKLSPIPENTRVGVVTFSDIGKAATAASKMIRRGIPVQCMELMDDVQMSVVNRAGGTSRVWKELPTLFFKFSGTKGQVADSINQTKETIQPFADTFEFAKDDNEAHTLWSARKEALWSMIALGDEGSSVWTTDVAVPISSLREIIETSKKEIDDLGVFAGVIGHIGDGNFHGFILHNRNDADEQKRVEQCVHNMVERALEMDGSCTGEHGIGMGKKDFLLRELGYDTVDVMRNLKLALDPHWLLNPGKIFDFKN
;
A
#
# COMPACT_ATOMS: atom_id res chain seq x y z
N MET A 1 38.50 -26.57 6.09
CA MET A 1 37.47 -25.51 6.01
C MET A 1 36.40 -25.94 5.01
N SER A 2 35.42 -26.77 5.40
CA SER A 2 34.40 -27.30 4.44
C SER A 2 33.13 -27.87 5.11
N SER A 3 32.82 -27.53 6.35
CA SER A 3 31.66 -28.08 7.07
C SER A 3 30.64 -27.03 7.51
N SER A 4 31.01 -25.75 7.55
CA SER A 4 30.13 -24.65 8.01
C SER A 4 29.11 -24.18 6.96
N SER A 5 29.40 -24.34 5.65
CA SER A 5 28.53 -23.84 4.56
C SER A 5 27.33 -24.75 4.26
N LEU A 6 27.43 -26.06 4.51
CA LEU A 6 26.31 -26.99 4.35
C LEU A 6 25.26 -26.86 5.47
N PHE A 7 25.70 -26.59 6.70
CA PHE A 7 24.78 -26.41 7.83
C PHE A 7 23.95 -25.12 7.73
N PHE A 8 24.50 -24.05 7.15
CA PHE A 8 23.75 -22.81 6.88
C PHE A 8 22.68 -22.99 5.79
N ARG A 9 23.00 -23.70 4.69
CA ARG A 9 22.04 -23.97 3.60
C ARG A 9 20.84 -24.83 4.06
N SER A 10 21.06 -25.78 4.96
CA SER A 10 20.02 -26.64 5.52
C SER A 10 19.02 -25.88 6.42
N ARG A 11 19.49 -24.95 7.25
CA ARG A 11 18.64 -24.17 8.17
C ARG A 11 17.78 -23.12 7.45
N ALA A 12 18.33 -22.43 6.46
CA ALA A 12 17.60 -21.42 5.68
C ALA A 12 16.44 -22.05 4.89
N SER A 13 16.68 -23.21 4.25
CA SER A 13 15.67 -23.92 3.48
C SER A 13 14.54 -24.51 4.35
N ALA A 14 14.88 -25.02 5.56
CA ALA A 14 13.88 -25.52 6.51
C ALA A 14 12.98 -24.41 7.10
N ARG A 15 13.54 -23.22 7.39
CA ARG A 15 12.74 -22.06 7.86
C ARG A 15 11.85 -21.50 6.75
N PHE A 16 12.32 -21.49 5.51
CA PHE A 16 11.53 -21.09 4.33
C PHE A 16 10.33 -22.02 4.08
N LEU A 17 10.53 -23.35 4.19
CA LEU A 17 9.45 -24.34 4.08
C LEU A 17 8.45 -24.25 5.24
N HIS A 18 8.90 -24.04 6.48
CA HIS A 18 8.02 -23.99 7.64
C HIS A 18 7.09 -22.76 7.62
N ARG A 19 7.56 -21.60 7.13
CA ARG A 19 6.73 -20.39 6.95
C ARG A 19 5.74 -20.51 5.78
N ASN A 20 6.13 -21.14 4.66
CA ASN A 20 5.21 -21.45 3.55
C ASN A 20 4.14 -22.51 3.90
N LEU A 21 4.47 -23.48 4.78
CA LEU A 21 3.51 -24.49 5.25
C LEU A 21 2.45 -23.91 6.22
N PHE A 22 2.81 -22.88 6.99
CA PHE A 22 1.83 -22.11 7.78
C PHE A 22 0.87 -21.34 6.87
N TYR A 23 1.36 -20.78 5.76
CA TYR A 23 0.55 -20.08 4.76
C TYR A 23 -0.49 -21.01 4.08
N ASN A 24 -0.10 -22.25 3.73
CA ASN A 24 -0.99 -23.21 3.08
C ASN A 24 -2.00 -23.88 4.02
N ARG A 25 -1.74 -23.95 5.33
CA ARG A 25 -2.68 -24.56 6.29
C ARG A 25 -3.93 -23.72 6.53
N THR A 26 -3.84 -22.40 6.41
CA THR A 26 -4.99 -21.48 6.51
C THR A 26 -5.96 -21.66 5.34
N ILE A 27 -5.43 -21.94 4.14
CA ILE A 27 -6.21 -22.21 2.92
C ILE A 27 -6.98 -23.53 3.02
N SER A 28 -6.36 -24.58 3.60
CA SER A 28 -6.97 -25.92 3.63
C SER A 28 -8.14 -26.06 4.60
N ARG A 29 -8.30 -25.17 5.60
CA ARG A 29 -9.47 -25.15 6.49
C ARG A 29 -10.68 -24.44 5.87
N ALA A 30 -10.48 -23.47 4.99
CA ALA A 30 -11.57 -22.76 4.30
C ALA A 30 -12.25 -23.62 3.21
N ILE A 31 -11.52 -24.58 2.63
CA ILE A 31 -12.01 -25.40 1.50
C ILE A 31 -12.98 -26.51 1.95
N HIS A 32 -13.01 -26.89 3.23
CA HIS A 32 -13.81 -28.05 3.68
C HIS A 32 -15.26 -27.76 4.08
N GLN A 33 -15.70 -26.49 4.09
CA GLN A 33 -17.05 -26.11 4.55
C GLN A 33 -18.03 -25.67 3.44
N THR A 34 -17.62 -25.54 2.17
CA THR A 34 -18.47 -24.94 1.12
C THR A 34 -19.11 -25.90 0.13
N ASN A 35 -19.04 -27.22 0.35
CA ASN A 35 -19.69 -28.19 -0.55
C ASN A 35 -20.93 -28.84 0.08
N SER A 36 -22.06 -28.14 0.04
CA SER A 36 -23.37 -28.79 -0.08
C SER A 36 -24.47 -27.86 -0.60
N ALA A 37 -25.02 -28.27 -1.76
CA ALA A 37 -26.38 -28.05 -2.26
C ALA A 37 -26.74 -26.73 -2.99
N LEU A 38 -26.83 -26.84 -4.33
CA LEU A 38 -27.79 -26.10 -5.17
C LEU A 38 -29.04 -26.98 -5.40
N PRO A 39 -30.21 -26.38 -5.66
CA PRO A 39 -30.71 -26.42 -7.04
C PRO A 39 -31.39 -25.11 -7.50
N GLY A 40 -31.35 -24.88 -8.81
CA GLY A 40 -31.75 -23.64 -9.45
C GLY A 40 -33.22 -23.49 -9.82
N LYS A 41 -33.48 -22.40 -10.55
CA LYS A 41 -34.45 -22.29 -11.65
C LYS A 41 -34.31 -20.93 -12.34
N SER A 42 -34.32 -20.99 -13.67
CA SER A 42 -34.30 -19.88 -14.60
C SER A 42 -35.71 -19.31 -14.80
N GLU A 43 -35.87 -17.99 -14.76
CA GLU A 43 -36.99 -17.30 -15.41
C GLU A 43 -36.47 -16.13 -16.24
N LYS A 44 -36.85 -16.14 -17.52
CA LYS A 44 -36.69 -15.04 -18.48
C LYS A 44 -37.86 -14.09 -18.29
N VAL A 45 -37.58 -12.79 -18.17
CA VAL A 45 -38.60 -11.74 -18.35
C VAL A 45 -38.04 -10.70 -19.33
N GLU A 46 -38.74 -10.59 -20.46
CA GLU A 46 -38.57 -9.55 -21.48
C GLU A 46 -38.99 -8.18 -20.91
N PHE A 47 -38.20 -7.14 -21.16
CA PHE A 47 -38.63 -5.76 -20.96
C PHE A 47 -38.71 -5.02 -22.30
N SER A 48 -39.91 -4.53 -22.58
CA SER A 48 -40.24 -3.68 -23.71
C SER A 48 -39.71 -2.26 -23.51
N SER A 49 -39.19 -1.69 -24.59
CA SER A 49 -38.72 -0.32 -24.67
C SER A 49 -39.87 0.64 -24.98
N SER A 50 -39.94 1.75 -24.25
CA SER A 50 -40.52 2.99 -24.77
C SER A 50 -39.89 4.22 -24.10
N SER A 51 -39.22 5.01 -24.94
CA SER A 51 -38.92 6.43 -24.76
C SER A 51 -40.10 7.21 -25.41
N PRO A 52 -40.37 8.52 -25.13
CA PRO A 52 -39.37 9.57 -25.38
C PRO A 52 -39.44 10.91 -24.61
N HIS A 53 -38.29 11.60 -24.62
CA HIS A 53 -38.04 13.02 -24.87
C HIS A 53 -38.82 14.12 -24.12
N GLY A 54 -38.04 15.01 -23.50
CA GLY A 54 -38.48 16.36 -23.10
C GLY A 54 -37.28 17.31 -22.92
N SER A 55 -37.09 18.18 -23.90
CA SER A 55 -36.07 19.23 -23.99
C SER A 55 -36.22 20.36 -22.96
N SER A 56 -35.13 21.02 -22.54
CA SER A 56 -35.21 22.43 -22.17
C SER A 56 -33.92 23.22 -22.51
N LYS A 57 -34.15 24.49 -22.83
CA LYS A 57 -33.29 25.43 -23.56
C LYS A 57 -32.33 26.20 -22.64
N PHE A 58 -31.25 26.64 -23.28
CA PHE A 58 -30.29 27.68 -22.87
C PHE A 58 -30.94 28.96 -22.31
N VAL A 59 -30.34 29.52 -21.27
CA VAL A 59 -30.38 30.96 -20.96
C VAL A 59 -28.95 31.43 -20.69
N LYS A 60 -28.51 32.42 -21.48
CA LYS A 60 -27.30 33.23 -21.25
C LYS A 60 -27.66 34.40 -20.34
N VAL A 61 -26.85 34.71 -19.34
CA VAL A 61 -26.81 36.04 -18.72
C VAL A 61 -25.38 36.53 -18.65
N ALA A 62 -25.21 37.76 -19.10
CA ALA A 62 -23.97 38.47 -19.33
C ALA A 62 -23.36 39.08 -18.06
N ALA A 63 -22.05 39.33 -18.13
CA ALA A 63 -21.23 40.05 -17.17
C ALA A 63 -21.56 41.56 -17.11
N GLY A 64 -21.28 42.19 -15.96
CA GLY A 64 -21.32 43.65 -15.82
C GLY A 64 -20.85 44.21 -14.47
N PHE A 65 -19.59 44.65 -14.42
CA PHE A 65 -18.98 45.81 -13.73
C PHE A 65 -18.99 46.03 -12.19
N ALA A 66 -17.75 46.09 -11.68
CA ALA A 66 -17.07 47.17 -10.90
C ALA A 66 -17.41 47.52 -9.42
N ILE A 67 -16.43 47.15 -8.56
CA ILE A 67 -15.67 47.92 -7.53
C ILE A 67 -16.31 49.18 -6.90
N VAL A 68 -16.42 49.21 -5.55
CA VAL A 68 -15.67 50.07 -4.59
C VAL A 68 -16.35 50.08 -3.21
N GLY A 69 -15.58 49.70 -2.17
CA GLY A 69 -15.50 50.46 -0.91
C GLY A 69 -16.49 50.14 0.21
N ALA A 70 -16.02 49.37 1.20
CA ALA A 70 -16.11 49.64 2.65
C ALA A 70 -16.06 48.30 3.42
N GLY A 71 -14.95 48.05 4.12
CA GLY A 71 -14.83 46.84 4.93
C GLY A 71 -13.49 46.63 5.61
N VAL A 72 -12.80 47.71 6.00
CA VAL A 72 -11.70 47.60 6.97
C VAL A 72 -12.34 47.54 8.35
N GLY A 73 -12.59 46.31 8.84
CA GLY A 73 -13.22 46.12 10.15
C GLY A 73 -13.89 44.78 10.38
N ALA A 74 -13.30 43.67 9.91
CA ALA A 74 -13.72 42.32 10.29
C ALA A 74 -12.59 41.28 10.14
N TYR A 75 -11.33 41.66 10.37
CA TYR A 75 -10.25 40.69 10.58
C TYR A 75 -10.09 40.46 12.08
N GLY A 76 -10.99 39.66 12.64
CA GLY A 76 -10.99 39.45 14.10
C GLY A 76 -12.04 38.51 14.64
N VAL A 77 -12.63 37.62 13.84
CA VAL A 77 -13.41 36.49 14.36
C VAL A 77 -13.35 35.32 13.35
N PHE A 78 -12.19 34.72 13.15
CA PHE A 78 -12.18 33.28 12.85
C PHE A 78 -12.12 32.56 14.19
N THR A 79 -13.33 32.32 14.68
CA THR A 79 -13.77 31.28 15.62
C THR A 79 -12.67 30.51 16.31
N LYS A 80 -12.66 30.58 17.65
CA LYS A 80 -12.17 29.48 18.51
C LYS A 80 -12.51 28.15 17.85
N SER A 81 -11.47 27.44 17.47
CA SER A 81 -11.52 26.07 16.99
C SER A 81 -12.22 25.22 18.05
N ASN A 82 -13.51 24.91 17.87
CA ASN A 82 -14.25 23.94 18.70
C ASN A 82 -13.79 22.50 18.35
N THR A 83 -12.47 22.29 18.23
CA THR A 83 -11.88 20.96 18.14
C THR A 83 -11.98 20.36 19.54
N PRO A 84 -12.56 19.18 19.74
CA PRO A 84 -12.60 18.57 21.06
C PRO A 84 -11.19 18.43 21.64
N GLU A 85 -11.01 18.89 22.89
CA GLU A 85 -10.03 18.33 23.81
C GLU A 85 -10.27 16.80 23.82
N LYS A 86 -9.28 16.00 23.42
CA LYS A 86 -9.21 14.52 23.44
C LYS A 86 -10.55 13.73 23.46
N PRO A 87 -10.81 12.79 22.53
CA PRO A 87 -12.08 12.09 22.40
C PRO A 87 -12.41 11.30 23.66
N ILE A 88 -13.70 11.25 23.93
CA ILE A 88 -14.26 10.49 25.04
C ILE A 88 -14.89 9.23 24.47
N TYR A 89 -14.14 8.12 24.56
CA TYR A 89 -14.63 6.79 24.20
C TYR A 89 -15.55 6.20 25.28
N GLY A 90 -16.32 5.19 24.89
CA GLY A 90 -17.19 4.45 25.80
C GLY A 90 -16.42 3.77 26.93
N SER A 91 -17.10 3.49 28.04
CA SER A 91 -16.54 2.70 29.13
C SER A 91 -16.39 1.22 28.74
N ASN A 92 -15.66 0.44 29.54
CA ASN A 92 -15.59 -1.01 29.35
C ASN A 92 -16.97 -1.69 29.36
N GLU A 93 -17.93 -1.17 30.11
CA GLU A 93 -19.31 -1.69 30.11
C GLU A 93 -20.07 -1.32 28.84
N ASP A 94 -19.81 -0.14 28.26
CA ASP A 94 -20.35 0.24 26.96
C ASP A 94 -19.78 -0.63 25.85
N PHE A 95 -18.47 -0.95 25.91
CA PHE A 95 -17.84 -1.85 24.96
C PHE A 95 -18.44 -3.25 25.04
N LYS A 96 -18.64 -3.81 26.24
CA LYS A 96 -19.33 -5.10 26.41
C LYS A 96 -20.75 -5.09 25.83
N LYS A 97 -21.50 -3.98 25.99
CA LYS A 97 -22.83 -3.83 25.38
C LYS A 97 -22.75 -3.77 23.86
N ALA A 98 -21.79 -3.02 23.31
CA ALA A 98 -21.55 -2.93 21.88
C ALA A 98 -21.23 -4.30 21.27
N LEU A 99 -20.32 -5.06 21.89
CA LEU A 99 -19.95 -6.40 21.41
C LEU A 99 -21.14 -7.36 21.44
N ARG A 100 -21.96 -7.34 22.50
CA ARG A 100 -23.20 -8.12 22.54
C ARG A 100 -24.18 -7.72 21.45
N GLU A 101 -24.36 -6.42 21.22
CA GLU A 101 -25.27 -5.92 20.17
C GLU A 101 -24.76 -6.28 18.76
N ILE A 102 -23.45 -6.25 18.52
CA ILE A 102 -22.84 -6.74 17.27
C ILE A 102 -23.10 -8.24 17.11
N GLN A 103 -22.85 -9.02 18.16
CA GLN A 103 -23.06 -10.46 18.19
C GLN A 103 -24.54 -10.84 17.93
N GLU A 104 -25.49 -10.14 18.56
CA GLU A 104 -26.93 -10.33 18.34
C GLU A 104 -27.36 -10.00 16.90
N LYS A 105 -26.68 -9.05 16.25
CA LYS A 105 -27.02 -8.60 14.89
C LYS A 105 -26.39 -9.44 13.80
N LEU A 106 -25.14 -9.84 13.95
CA LEU A 106 -24.36 -10.52 12.92
C LEU A 106 -24.29 -12.04 13.14
N GLY A 107 -24.42 -12.49 14.39
CA GLY A 107 -24.24 -13.88 14.79
C GLY A 107 -22.92 -14.12 15.52
N ASP A 108 -22.89 -15.20 16.31
CA ASP A 108 -21.78 -15.57 17.18
C ASP A 108 -20.48 -15.87 16.41
N ASP A 109 -20.58 -16.31 15.16
CA ASP A 109 -19.45 -16.69 14.31
C ASP A 109 -18.78 -15.52 13.58
N GLN A 110 -19.35 -14.30 13.69
CA GLN A 110 -18.81 -13.09 13.08
C GLN A 110 -18.12 -12.16 14.08
N ILE A 111 -17.94 -12.61 15.34
CA ILE A 111 -17.18 -11.87 16.35
C ILE A 111 -16.23 -12.81 17.10
N SER A 112 -15.00 -12.35 17.33
CA SER A 112 -13.97 -13.10 18.05
C SER A 112 -13.36 -12.26 19.15
N THR A 113 -13.12 -12.90 20.30
CA THR A 113 -12.40 -12.31 21.44
C THR A 113 -11.23 -13.19 21.88
N ASP A 114 -10.85 -14.15 21.02
CA ASP A 114 -9.77 -15.10 21.30
C ASP A 114 -8.43 -14.38 21.31
N GLU A 115 -7.60 -14.63 22.33
CA GLU A 115 -6.32 -13.94 22.53
C GLU A 115 -5.38 -14.05 21.31
N SER A 116 -5.32 -15.21 20.66
CA SER A 116 -4.52 -15.40 19.46
C SER A 116 -5.00 -14.54 18.29
N ASP A 117 -6.31 -14.33 18.19
CA ASP A 117 -6.91 -13.55 17.12
C ASP A 117 -6.67 -12.04 17.35
N LEU A 118 -6.81 -11.60 18.60
CA LEU A 118 -6.45 -10.24 19.00
C LEU A 118 -4.97 -9.94 18.75
N GLN A 119 -4.07 -10.89 19.05
CA GLN A 119 -2.63 -10.74 18.81
C GLN A 119 -2.33 -10.64 17.31
N GLN A 120 -2.91 -11.51 16.49
CA GLN A 120 -2.70 -11.51 15.04
C GLN A 120 -3.16 -10.21 14.36
N HIS A 121 -4.19 -9.56 14.93
CA HIS A 121 -4.78 -8.33 14.38
C HIS A 121 -4.29 -7.04 15.07
N GLY A 122 -3.54 -7.14 16.16
CA GLY A 122 -3.03 -5.98 16.90
C GLY A 122 -1.52 -5.76 16.79
N TYR A 123 -0.78 -6.75 16.30
CA TYR A 123 0.69 -6.74 16.28
C TYR A 123 1.26 -7.23 14.93
N SER A 124 2.36 -6.62 14.50
CA SER A 124 3.09 -6.96 13.28
C SER A 124 4.57 -7.21 13.58
N GLU A 125 5.08 -8.36 13.11
CA GLU A 125 6.52 -8.64 13.14
C GLU A 125 7.32 -7.79 12.15
N TRP A 126 6.66 -7.22 11.14
CA TRP A 126 7.28 -6.51 10.03
C TRP A 126 7.22 -5.00 10.18
N SER A 127 6.34 -4.48 11.05
CA SER A 127 6.27 -3.05 11.32
C SER A 127 7.43 -2.60 12.19
N SER A 128 7.91 -1.38 11.94
CA SER A 128 8.93 -0.71 12.76
C SER A 128 8.40 -0.27 14.12
N VAL A 129 7.09 -0.03 14.20
CA VAL A 129 6.36 0.37 15.41
C VAL A 129 5.18 -0.58 15.64
N ASN A 130 4.78 -0.77 16.89
CA ASN A 130 3.56 -1.50 17.26
C ASN A 130 2.84 -0.76 18.39
N ALA A 131 1.53 -0.97 18.49
CA ALA A 131 0.76 -0.48 19.62
C ALA A 131 1.00 -1.35 20.87
N GLU A 132 1.03 -0.73 22.05
CA GLU A 132 1.10 -1.45 23.33
C GLU A 132 -0.20 -2.21 23.65
N ARG A 133 -1.30 -1.84 22.99
CA ARG A 133 -2.63 -2.40 23.23
C ARG A 133 -3.13 -3.16 22.01
N LEU A 134 -3.82 -4.25 22.28
CA LEU A 134 -4.56 -5.04 21.28
C LEU A 134 -6.01 -4.53 21.16
N PRO A 135 -6.72 -4.85 20.05
CA PRO A 135 -8.16 -4.68 19.99
C PRO A 135 -8.87 -5.50 21.08
N VAL A 136 -10.11 -5.15 21.42
CA VAL A 136 -10.93 -5.89 22.40
C VAL A 136 -11.76 -7.00 21.75
N ALA A 137 -11.95 -6.94 20.43
CA ALA A 137 -12.64 -7.94 19.63
C ALA A 137 -12.29 -7.77 18.15
N ILE A 138 -12.47 -8.84 17.37
CA ILE A 138 -12.44 -8.83 15.90
C ILE A 138 -13.85 -9.07 15.39
N ALA A 139 -14.33 -8.24 14.47
CA ALA A 139 -15.59 -8.43 13.77
C ALA A 139 -15.33 -8.80 12.31
N TYR A 140 -16.04 -9.83 11.81
CA TYR A 140 -15.88 -10.39 10.47
C TYR A 140 -17.16 -10.16 9.63
N PRO A 141 -17.39 -8.94 9.12
CA PRO A 141 -18.53 -8.66 8.27
C PRO A 141 -18.50 -9.46 6.96
N ARG A 142 -19.67 -9.80 6.43
CA ARG A 142 -19.85 -10.50 5.15
C ARG A 142 -20.43 -9.61 4.06
N SER A 143 -20.91 -8.42 4.41
CA SER A 143 -21.61 -7.51 3.52
C SER A 143 -21.33 -6.04 3.86
N THR A 144 -21.67 -5.13 2.94
CA THR A 144 -21.61 -3.68 3.22
C THR A 144 -22.57 -3.29 4.34
N GLU A 145 -23.70 -3.98 4.43
CA GLU A 145 -24.73 -3.80 5.45
C GLU A 145 -24.23 -4.22 6.83
N ASP A 146 -23.50 -5.33 6.95
CA ASP A 146 -22.87 -5.76 8.21
C ASP A 146 -21.90 -4.67 8.72
N VAL A 147 -21.07 -4.13 7.82
CA VAL A 147 -20.13 -3.04 8.15
C VAL A 147 -20.88 -1.79 8.60
N SER A 148 -22.00 -1.46 7.95
CA SER A 148 -22.89 -0.35 8.32
C SER A 148 -23.50 -0.56 9.71
N GLU A 149 -23.96 -1.76 10.04
CA GLU A 149 -24.51 -2.08 11.37
C GLU A 149 -23.43 -2.02 12.46
N ILE A 150 -22.24 -2.59 12.22
CA ILE A 150 -21.10 -2.46 13.14
C ILE A 150 -20.79 -0.99 13.39
N ALA A 151 -20.71 -0.17 12.34
CA ALA A 151 -20.40 1.25 12.46
C ALA A 151 -21.46 2.01 13.27
N LYS A 152 -22.76 1.74 13.06
CA LYS A 152 -23.85 2.34 13.86
C LYS A 152 -23.73 1.99 15.34
N ILE A 153 -23.45 0.72 15.66
CA ILE A 153 -23.28 0.25 17.03
C ILE A 153 -22.04 0.90 17.66
N CYS A 154 -20.93 0.91 16.94
CA CYS A 154 -19.70 1.56 17.41
C CYS A 154 -19.89 3.05 17.63
N HIS A 155 -20.62 3.74 16.76
CA HIS A 155 -20.99 5.14 16.91
C HIS A 155 -21.84 5.38 18.16
N LYS A 156 -22.85 4.54 18.40
CA LYS A 156 -23.73 4.60 19.58
C LYS A 156 -22.97 4.47 20.89
N TYR A 157 -22.01 3.54 20.98
CA TYR A 157 -21.25 3.27 22.21
C TYR A 157 -19.87 3.95 22.25
N ARG A 158 -19.54 4.76 21.23
CA ARG A 158 -18.23 5.40 21.06
C ARG A 158 -17.07 4.40 21.17
N LEU A 159 -17.23 3.26 20.51
CA LEU A 159 -16.23 2.19 20.39
C LEU A 159 -15.34 2.48 19.16
N PRO A 160 -14.01 2.59 19.31
CA PRO A 160 -13.11 2.72 18.17
C PRO A 160 -13.19 1.53 17.20
N MET A 161 -12.99 1.80 15.92
CA MET A 161 -13.02 0.84 14.81
C MET A 161 -11.69 0.87 14.07
N ASN A 162 -10.99 -0.26 14.00
CA ASN A 162 -9.73 -0.39 13.27
C ASN A 162 -9.95 -1.27 12.04
N PRO A 163 -9.91 -0.73 10.81
CA PRO A 163 -10.09 -1.55 9.61
C PRO A 163 -8.89 -2.46 9.37
N TYR A 164 -9.17 -3.70 8.98
CA TYR A 164 -8.17 -4.71 8.70
C TYR A 164 -8.50 -5.48 7.42
N SER A 165 -7.47 -5.79 6.63
CA SER A 165 -7.63 -6.56 5.40
C SER A 165 -6.46 -7.54 5.20
N GLY A 166 -5.32 -7.05 4.69
CA GLY A 166 -4.16 -7.90 4.41
C GLY A 166 -3.20 -8.10 5.59
N GLY A 167 -3.26 -7.25 6.61
CA GLY A 167 -2.33 -7.30 7.76
C GLY A 167 -0.85 -7.09 7.40
N SER A 168 -0.55 -6.58 6.21
CA SER A 168 0.80 -6.53 5.65
C SER A 168 1.47 -5.15 5.72
N SER A 169 0.89 -4.21 6.47
CA SER A 169 1.39 -2.84 6.56
C SER A 169 2.69 -2.76 7.39
N LEU A 170 3.54 -1.78 7.08
CA LEU A 170 4.84 -1.55 7.73
C LEU A 170 4.83 -0.41 8.75
N GLU A 171 3.83 0.48 8.69
CA GLU A 171 3.69 1.66 9.58
C GLU A 171 2.62 1.46 10.67
N ALA A 172 2.27 0.19 10.96
CA ALA A 172 1.24 -0.19 11.94
C ALA A 172 -0.14 0.44 11.70
N ASN A 173 -0.53 0.60 10.44
CA ASN A 173 -1.79 1.25 10.05
C ASN A 173 -3.02 0.54 10.63
N PHE A 174 -2.94 -0.78 10.86
CA PHE A 174 -4.03 -1.59 11.40
C PHE A 174 -4.00 -1.75 12.94
N ALA A 175 -2.93 -1.30 13.61
CA ALA A 175 -2.79 -1.48 15.06
C ALA A 175 -3.85 -0.70 15.84
N ALA A 176 -4.15 -1.14 17.07
CA ALA A 176 -5.27 -0.62 17.86
C ALA A 176 -4.80 0.11 19.14
N PRO A 177 -4.11 1.28 19.06
CA PRO A 177 -3.55 1.96 20.24
C PRO A 177 -4.62 2.41 21.26
N TYR A 178 -5.87 2.54 20.83
CA TYR A 178 -7.02 2.86 21.67
C TYR A 178 -7.93 1.64 21.94
N GLY A 179 -7.47 0.43 21.63
CA GLY A 179 -8.28 -0.78 21.63
C GLY A 179 -9.39 -0.68 20.59
N GLY A 180 -10.63 -0.99 21.01
CA GLY A 180 -11.78 -0.98 20.11
C GLY A 180 -11.96 -2.29 19.36
N VAL A 181 -12.84 -2.30 18.37
CA VAL A 181 -13.08 -3.46 17.51
C VAL A 181 -12.25 -3.36 16.24
N THR A 182 -11.53 -4.41 15.91
CA THR A 182 -10.95 -4.54 14.57
C THR A 182 -12.00 -5.11 13.63
N ILE A 183 -12.19 -4.47 12.48
CA ILE A 183 -13.13 -4.91 11.44
C ILE A 183 -12.30 -5.58 10.34
N ASP A 184 -12.26 -6.91 10.35
CA ASP A 184 -11.55 -7.68 9.35
C ASP A 184 -12.49 -8.05 8.20
N PHE A 185 -12.21 -7.49 7.02
CA PHE A 185 -12.97 -7.75 5.80
C PHE A 185 -12.71 -9.16 5.22
N LEU A 186 -12.07 -10.09 5.93
CA LEU A 186 -11.65 -11.40 5.40
C LEU A 186 -12.75 -12.13 4.61
N ALA A 187 -14.00 -12.06 5.05
CA ALA A 187 -15.14 -12.70 4.38
C ALA A 187 -15.73 -11.90 3.20
N MET A 188 -15.12 -10.77 2.84
CA MET A 188 -15.48 -9.91 1.71
C MET A 188 -14.36 -9.92 0.66
N ASP A 189 -14.19 -11.05 -0.03
CA ASP A 189 -13.08 -11.35 -0.95
C ASP A 189 -13.54 -11.63 -2.40
N GLN A 190 -14.78 -11.26 -2.74
CA GLN A 190 -15.37 -11.62 -4.03
C GLN A 190 -15.11 -10.58 -5.14
N VAL A 191 -15.08 -11.08 -6.39
CA VAL A 191 -15.30 -10.26 -7.59
C VAL A 191 -16.81 -10.11 -7.75
N ILE A 192 -17.32 -8.88 -7.60
CA ILE A 192 -18.75 -8.58 -7.65
C ILE A 192 -19.24 -8.44 -9.10
N ALA A 193 -18.43 -7.81 -9.95
CA ALA A 193 -18.74 -7.65 -11.37
C ALA A 193 -17.47 -7.46 -12.20
N LEU A 194 -17.47 -7.98 -13.41
CA LEU A 194 -16.40 -7.78 -14.40
C LEU A 194 -17.03 -7.21 -15.68
N HIS A 195 -16.50 -6.08 -16.14
CA HIS A 195 -16.95 -5.40 -17.36
C HIS A 195 -15.78 -5.37 -18.36
N GLU A 196 -15.56 -6.48 -19.06
CA GLU A 196 -14.41 -6.67 -19.95
C GLU A 196 -14.32 -5.59 -21.03
N GLU A 197 -15.45 -5.29 -21.69
CA GLU A 197 -15.52 -4.28 -22.76
C GLU A 197 -15.24 -2.86 -22.26
N ASP A 198 -15.56 -2.58 -20.99
CA ASP A 198 -15.30 -1.29 -20.34
C ASP A 198 -13.92 -1.24 -19.65
N MET A 199 -13.23 -2.40 -19.59
CA MET A 199 -11.96 -2.61 -18.91
C MET A 199 -12.01 -2.18 -17.43
N ASP A 200 -13.03 -2.62 -16.69
CA ASP A 200 -13.11 -2.40 -15.25
C ASP A 200 -13.71 -3.59 -14.48
N VAL A 201 -13.41 -3.65 -13.19
CA VAL A 201 -13.87 -4.71 -12.28
C VAL A 201 -14.34 -4.10 -10.96
N VAL A 202 -15.39 -4.67 -10.38
CA VAL A 202 -15.88 -4.34 -9.04
C VAL A 202 -15.51 -5.49 -8.11
N VAL A 203 -14.78 -5.20 -7.05
CA VAL A 203 -14.27 -6.18 -6.09
C VAL A 203 -14.55 -5.78 -4.65
N GLN A 204 -14.57 -6.76 -3.75
CA GLN A 204 -14.59 -6.55 -2.32
C GLN A 204 -13.17 -6.38 -1.74
N PRO A 205 -13.02 -5.86 -0.50
CA PRO A 205 -11.73 -5.36 0.00
C PRO A 205 -10.68 -6.45 0.21
N SER A 206 -11.08 -7.70 0.47
CA SER A 206 -10.16 -8.76 0.84
C SER A 206 -9.67 -9.65 -0.29
N ILE A 207 -10.04 -9.36 -1.54
CA ILE A 207 -9.42 -10.05 -2.66
C ILE A 207 -7.92 -9.71 -2.73
N GLN A 208 -7.08 -10.72 -2.88
CA GLN A 208 -5.64 -10.53 -3.13
C GLN A 208 -5.44 -10.08 -4.57
N TRP A 209 -4.51 -9.16 -4.82
CA TRP A 209 -4.30 -8.65 -6.17
C TRP A 209 -3.81 -9.74 -7.15
N GLN A 210 -3.04 -10.71 -6.66
CA GLN A 210 -2.57 -11.85 -7.45
C GLN A 210 -3.73 -12.76 -7.85
N GLU A 211 -4.63 -13.04 -6.91
CA GLU A 211 -5.84 -13.83 -7.16
C GLU A 211 -6.77 -13.11 -8.15
N LEU A 212 -6.93 -11.80 -8.02
CA LEU A 212 -7.67 -11.00 -9.00
C LEU A 212 -7.07 -11.17 -10.40
N ASN A 213 -5.76 -11.03 -10.56
CA ASN A 213 -5.11 -11.21 -11.85
C ASN A 213 -5.25 -12.64 -12.38
N GLN A 214 -5.15 -13.66 -11.54
CA GLN A 214 -5.40 -15.05 -11.92
C GLN A 214 -6.84 -15.24 -12.46
N LYS A 215 -7.83 -14.62 -11.79
CA LYS A 215 -9.23 -14.66 -12.24
C LYS A 215 -9.43 -13.92 -13.58
N LEU A 216 -8.60 -12.93 -13.91
CA LEU A 216 -8.69 -12.14 -15.13
C LEU A 216 -7.95 -12.74 -16.34
N GLU A 217 -7.11 -13.77 -16.16
CA GLU A 217 -6.23 -14.32 -17.21
C GLU A 217 -6.96 -14.63 -18.53
N HIS A 218 -8.21 -15.09 -18.47
CA HIS A 218 -9.02 -15.45 -19.64
C HIS A 218 -9.49 -14.26 -20.50
N THR A 219 -9.35 -13.03 -20.00
CA THR A 219 -9.87 -11.80 -20.64
C THR A 219 -8.83 -11.01 -21.43
N ASN A 220 -7.55 -11.41 -21.34
CA ASN A 220 -6.41 -10.62 -21.82
C ASN A 220 -6.28 -9.23 -21.13
N LEU A 221 -6.92 -9.04 -19.97
CA LEU A 221 -6.79 -7.87 -19.11
C LEU A 221 -6.11 -8.24 -17.79
N PHE A 222 -5.54 -7.25 -17.11
CA PHE A 222 -4.97 -7.39 -15.78
C PHE A 222 -5.06 -6.08 -14.98
N PHE A 223 -4.98 -6.20 -13.66
CA PHE A 223 -4.80 -5.10 -12.72
C PHE A 223 -3.29 -4.90 -12.43
N PRO A 224 -2.70 -3.73 -12.74
CA PRO A 224 -1.25 -3.61 -12.83
C PRO A 224 -0.52 -3.22 -11.55
N VAL A 225 -1.23 -2.74 -10.52
CA VAL A 225 -0.59 -2.36 -9.25
C VAL A 225 -0.14 -3.64 -8.53
N ASP A 226 1.16 -3.77 -8.27
CA ASP A 226 1.82 -5.02 -7.88
C ASP A 226 2.69 -4.90 -6.60
N PRO A 227 2.09 -4.54 -5.45
CA PRO A 227 2.81 -4.52 -4.18
C PRO A 227 3.17 -5.95 -3.72
N GLY A 228 3.69 -6.06 -2.48
CA GLY A 228 3.98 -7.36 -1.86
C GLY A 228 2.85 -8.40 -2.02
N PRO A 229 3.17 -9.69 -2.20
CA PRO A 229 2.17 -10.74 -2.50
C PRO A 229 0.99 -10.87 -1.53
N SER A 230 1.19 -10.53 -0.25
CA SER A 230 0.16 -10.61 0.80
C SER A 230 -0.85 -9.46 0.77
N ALA A 231 -0.65 -8.44 -0.06
CA ALA A 231 -1.51 -7.28 -0.11
C ALA A 231 -2.89 -7.62 -0.70
N LYS A 232 -3.93 -7.09 -0.04
CA LYS A 232 -5.33 -7.16 -0.47
C LYS A 232 -5.82 -5.78 -0.88
N ILE A 233 -6.74 -5.73 -1.84
CA ILE A 233 -7.16 -4.49 -2.53
C ILE A 233 -7.62 -3.39 -1.57
N GLY A 234 -8.33 -3.72 -0.49
CA GLY A 234 -8.78 -2.76 0.52
C GLY A 234 -7.61 -2.05 1.22
N GLY A 235 -6.58 -2.81 1.62
CA GLY A 235 -5.36 -2.26 2.19
C GLY A 235 -4.56 -1.41 1.19
N MET A 236 -4.54 -1.84 -0.08
CA MET A 236 -3.93 -1.08 -1.18
C MET A 236 -4.61 0.29 -1.36
N VAL A 237 -5.95 0.33 -1.36
CA VAL A 237 -6.72 1.59 -1.36
C VAL A 237 -6.40 2.43 -0.13
N GLY A 238 -6.40 1.82 1.06
CA GLY A 238 -6.17 2.53 2.31
C GLY A 238 -4.81 3.22 2.37
N THR A 239 -3.77 2.60 1.83
CA THR A 239 -2.38 3.11 1.89
C THR A 239 -1.94 3.86 0.64
N ASN A 240 -2.76 3.89 -0.42
CA ASN A 240 -2.33 4.32 -1.75
C ASN A 240 -1.03 3.61 -2.20
N CYS A 241 -0.94 2.30 -1.96
CA CYS A 241 0.32 1.58 -2.19
C CYS A 241 0.78 1.66 -3.65
N SER A 242 2.06 1.37 -3.85
CA SER A 242 2.68 1.30 -5.17
C SER A 242 3.10 -0.15 -5.52
N GLY A 243 4.26 -0.34 -6.13
CA GLY A 243 4.79 -1.61 -6.60
C GLY A 243 5.80 -1.39 -7.72
N THR A 244 6.40 -2.47 -8.21
CA THR A 244 7.44 -2.37 -9.25
C THR A 244 6.92 -1.81 -10.59
N ASN A 245 5.62 -1.91 -10.84
CA ASN A 245 4.96 -1.40 -12.04
C ASN A 245 4.55 0.09 -11.95
N ALA A 246 4.73 0.73 -10.80
CA ALA A 246 4.23 2.10 -10.56
C ALA A 246 4.80 3.13 -11.55
N MET A 247 6.04 2.92 -12.02
CA MET A 247 6.67 3.79 -13.02
C MET A 247 5.88 3.94 -14.31
N HIS A 248 5.28 2.85 -14.77
CA HIS A 248 4.52 2.87 -16.01
C HIS A 248 3.03 3.08 -15.77
N TYR A 249 2.48 2.45 -14.72
CA TYR A 249 1.05 2.38 -14.52
C TYR A 249 0.52 3.37 -13.47
N GLY A 250 1.40 3.98 -12.67
CA GLY A 250 1.01 4.78 -11.51
C GLY A 250 0.67 3.93 -10.29
N THR A 251 0.17 4.60 -9.26
CA THR A 251 -0.11 4.04 -7.92
C THR A 251 -1.60 3.73 -7.75
N MET A 252 -2.01 3.18 -6.60
CA MET A 252 -3.40 2.78 -6.38
C MET A 252 -4.44 3.87 -6.71
N LYS A 253 -4.19 5.15 -6.37
CA LYS A 253 -5.09 6.28 -6.68
C LYS A 253 -5.40 6.41 -8.16
N ASP A 254 -4.44 6.05 -9.00
CA ASP A 254 -4.58 6.16 -10.43
C ASP A 254 -5.55 5.08 -10.94
N TRP A 255 -5.69 3.95 -10.25
CA TRP A 255 -6.47 2.79 -10.67
C TRP A 255 -7.88 2.68 -10.11
N VAL A 256 -8.20 3.45 -9.06
CA VAL A 256 -9.54 3.45 -8.46
C VAL A 256 -10.50 4.35 -9.25
N ILE A 257 -11.57 3.75 -9.78
CA ILE A 257 -12.67 4.49 -10.38
C ILE A 257 -13.56 5.05 -9.27
N ASN A 258 -14.18 4.22 -8.44
CA ASN A 258 -15.06 4.66 -7.36
C ASN A 258 -15.04 3.66 -6.20
N LEU A 259 -15.56 4.09 -5.05
CA LEU A 259 -15.62 3.30 -3.83
C LEU A 259 -17.04 3.32 -3.29
N THR A 260 -17.48 2.18 -2.75
CA THR A 260 -18.57 2.12 -1.76
C THR A 260 -17.92 2.17 -0.38
N VAL A 261 -18.36 3.11 0.46
CA VAL A 261 -17.74 3.41 1.76
C VAL A 261 -18.80 3.52 2.84
N VAL A 262 -18.54 2.91 4.00
CA VAL A 262 -19.30 3.10 5.23
C VAL A 262 -18.61 4.17 6.10
N LEU A 263 -19.33 5.24 6.42
CA LEU A 263 -18.86 6.32 7.28
C LEU A 263 -18.92 5.94 8.78
N ALA A 264 -18.34 6.76 9.64
CA ALA A 264 -18.28 6.50 11.08
C ALA A 264 -19.67 6.33 11.74
N ASP A 265 -20.70 6.99 11.20
CA ASP A 265 -22.10 6.89 11.65
C ASP A 265 -22.89 5.76 10.97
N GLY A 266 -22.22 4.96 10.14
CA GLY A 266 -22.79 3.84 9.40
C GLY A 266 -23.50 4.21 8.10
N ARG A 267 -23.52 5.48 7.66
CA ARG A 267 -24.04 5.81 6.33
C ARG A 267 -23.19 5.13 5.24
N ILE A 268 -23.87 4.51 4.28
CA ILE A 268 -23.25 3.96 3.08
C ILE A 268 -23.29 5.02 1.98
N ILE A 269 -22.13 5.34 1.41
CA ILE A 269 -22.00 6.25 0.27
C ILE A 269 -21.29 5.58 -0.89
N LYS A 270 -21.57 6.05 -2.11
CA LYS A 270 -20.78 5.72 -3.30
C LYS A 270 -20.12 7.00 -3.81
N THR A 271 -18.79 7.00 -3.90
CA THR A 271 -18.02 8.25 -4.11
C THR A 271 -18.28 8.89 -5.48
N ARG A 272 -18.56 8.08 -6.51
CA ARG A 272 -19.08 8.51 -7.82
C ARG A 272 -19.60 7.32 -8.63
N ARG A 273 -20.16 7.59 -9.81
CA ARG A 273 -20.57 6.57 -10.80
C ARG A 273 -19.35 5.96 -11.54
N ARG A 274 -19.59 4.90 -12.31
CA ARG A 274 -18.58 4.11 -13.04
C ARG A 274 -17.82 4.81 -14.19
N PRO A 275 -18.34 5.86 -14.89
CA PRO A 275 -17.59 6.50 -15.96
C PRO A 275 -16.23 7.03 -15.50
N ARG A 276 -15.19 6.79 -16.31
CA ARG A 276 -13.79 7.18 -16.01
C ARG A 276 -13.60 8.69 -15.88
N LYS A 277 -14.50 9.49 -16.47
CA LYS A 277 -14.49 10.95 -16.41
C LYS A 277 -15.76 11.46 -15.76
N THR A 278 -15.61 12.40 -14.83
CA THR A 278 -16.72 13.14 -14.24
C THR A 278 -16.19 14.45 -13.65
N SER A 279 -17.04 15.47 -13.67
CA SER A 279 -16.85 16.74 -12.94
C SER A 279 -18.05 17.02 -12.02
N ALA A 280 -18.84 15.99 -11.71
CA ALA A 280 -20.03 16.10 -10.87
C ALA A 280 -19.63 16.14 -9.38
N GLY A 281 -19.51 17.35 -8.83
CA GLY A 281 -19.18 17.58 -7.42
C GLY A 281 -17.70 17.35 -7.09
N TYR A 282 -17.41 17.15 -5.81
CA TYR A 282 -16.04 16.95 -5.32
C TYR A 282 -15.51 15.54 -5.63
N ASN A 283 -14.19 15.42 -5.79
CA ASN A 283 -13.53 14.12 -5.95
C ASN A 283 -13.41 13.40 -4.60
N LEU A 284 -14.53 12.83 -4.11
CA LEU A 284 -14.53 12.08 -2.86
C LEU A 284 -13.67 10.81 -2.93
N THR A 285 -13.54 10.17 -4.10
CA THR A 285 -12.66 8.99 -4.25
C THR A 285 -11.24 9.31 -3.80
N GLY A 286 -10.69 10.45 -4.23
CA GLY A 286 -9.35 10.87 -3.85
C GLY A 286 -9.19 11.22 -2.36
N LEU A 287 -10.28 11.47 -1.63
CA LEU A 287 -10.23 11.66 -0.18
C LEU A 287 -10.07 10.32 0.57
N PHE A 288 -10.66 9.24 0.07
CA PHE A 288 -10.63 7.93 0.74
C PHE A 288 -9.43 7.07 0.37
N VAL A 289 -8.91 7.19 -0.87
CA VAL A 289 -7.67 6.52 -1.26
C VAL A 289 -6.50 7.18 -0.53
N GLY A 290 -5.69 6.39 0.18
CA GLY A 290 -4.61 6.92 1.03
C GLY A 290 -5.07 7.48 2.38
N SER A 291 -6.36 7.34 2.74
CA SER A 291 -6.86 7.82 4.04
C SER A 291 -6.53 6.92 5.22
N GLU A 292 -5.94 5.75 4.96
CA GLU A 292 -5.56 4.74 5.96
C GLU A 292 -6.71 4.33 6.88
N GLY A 293 -7.94 4.32 6.34
CA GLY A 293 -9.14 3.94 7.08
C GLY A 293 -9.58 4.98 8.12
N THR A 294 -8.98 6.18 8.13
CA THR A 294 -9.32 7.23 9.10
C THR A 294 -10.60 8.00 8.72
N LEU A 295 -11.04 7.95 7.47
CA LEU A 295 -12.22 8.69 6.99
C LEU A 295 -13.44 7.80 6.71
N GLY A 296 -13.23 6.50 6.48
CA GLY A 296 -14.31 5.55 6.20
C GLY A 296 -13.81 4.12 6.00
N LEU A 297 -14.75 3.19 6.03
CA LEU A 297 -14.54 1.76 5.82
C LEU A 297 -14.93 1.42 4.37
N VAL A 298 -13.96 1.08 3.53
CA VAL A 298 -14.19 0.76 2.11
C VAL A 298 -14.71 -0.67 1.99
N THR A 299 -15.88 -0.86 1.35
CA THR A 299 -16.55 -2.18 1.23
C THR A 299 -16.70 -2.70 -0.20
N GLU A 300 -16.61 -1.82 -1.20
CA GLU A 300 -16.50 -2.21 -2.61
C GLU A 300 -15.58 -1.23 -3.36
N ILE A 301 -14.79 -1.76 -4.29
CA ILE A 301 -13.81 -1.02 -5.06
C ILE A 301 -14.05 -1.28 -6.54
N THR A 302 -14.31 -0.23 -7.32
CA THR A 302 -14.29 -0.32 -8.79
C THR A 302 -12.91 0.07 -9.30
N LEU A 303 -12.20 -0.86 -9.94
CA LEU A 303 -10.85 -0.70 -10.46
C LEU A 303 -10.85 -0.68 -11.98
N LYS A 304 -9.99 0.14 -12.58
CA LYS A 304 -9.63 -0.01 -14.00
C LYS A 304 -8.83 -1.30 -14.21
N LEU A 305 -8.86 -1.80 -15.42
CA LEU A 305 -7.98 -2.87 -15.92
C LEU A 305 -7.15 -2.35 -17.11
N SER A 306 -6.02 -3.02 -17.36
CA SER A 306 -5.13 -2.76 -18.48
C SER A 306 -5.07 -4.00 -19.37
N PRO A 307 -4.90 -3.86 -20.70
CA PRO A 307 -4.56 -5.01 -21.56
C PRO A 307 -3.19 -5.57 -21.17
N ILE A 308 -3.05 -6.90 -21.20
CA ILE A 308 -1.75 -7.55 -21.01
C ILE A 308 -0.83 -7.17 -22.19
N PRO A 309 0.41 -6.70 -21.94
CA PRO A 309 1.33 -6.34 -23.01
C PRO A 309 1.69 -7.55 -23.89
N GLU A 310 1.75 -7.35 -25.21
CA GLU A 310 2.07 -8.41 -26.19
C GLU A 310 3.47 -9.01 -25.95
N ASN A 311 4.44 -8.19 -25.55
CA ASN A 311 5.81 -8.62 -25.29
C ASN A 311 6.32 -7.96 -24.01
N THR A 312 7.03 -8.74 -23.20
CA THR A 312 7.79 -8.26 -22.06
C THR A 312 9.23 -8.76 -22.16
N ARG A 313 10.21 -7.89 -21.89
CA ARG A 313 11.63 -8.24 -21.83
C ARG A 313 12.24 -7.73 -20.55
N VAL A 314 13.02 -8.58 -19.88
CA VAL A 314 13.75 -8.25 -18.66
C VAL A 314 15.20 -7.96 -19.01
N GLY A 315 15.75 -6.91 -18.42
CA GLY A 315 17.17 -6.56 -18.52
C GLY A 315 17.81 -6.37 -17.15
N VAL A 316 19.10 -6.67 -17.05
CA VAL A 316 19.93 -6.44 -15.88
C VAL A 316 21.20 -5.73 -16.31
N VAL A 317 21.53 -4.64 -15.63
CA VAL A 317 22.70 -3.83 -15.92
C VAL A 317 23.50 -3.60 -14.66
N THR A 318 24.78 -3.94 -14.67
CA THR A 318 25.67 -3.75 -13.51
C THR A 318 26.48 -2.47 -13.64
N PHE A 319 26.83 -1.90 -12.49
CA PHE A 319 27.58 -0.65 -12.36
C PHE A 319 28.70 -0.83 -11.34
N SER A 320 29.76 -0.05 -11.49
CA SER A 320 30.92 -0.12 -10.60
C SER A 320 30.67 0.55 -9.24
N ASP A 321 29.70 1.46 -9.17
CA ASP A 321 29.25 2.14 -7.96
C ASP A 321 27.77 2.54 -8.05
N ILE A 322 27.14 2.77 -6.89
CA ILE A 322 25.72 3.07 -6.78
C ILE A 322 25.36 4.45 -7.37
N GLY A 323 26.30 5.39 -7.34
CA GLY A 323 26.15 6.72 -7.91
C GLY A 323 25.98 6.71 -9.42
N LYS A 324 26.75 5.87 -10.12
CA LYS A 324 26.60 5.62 -11.56
C LYS A 324 25.25 4.99 -11.88
N ALA A 325 24.80 4.02 -11.09
CA ALA A 325 23.48 3.41 -11.27
C ALA A 325 22.35 4.45 -11.12
N ALA A 326 22.38 5.25 -10.05
CA ALA A 326 21.39 6.30 -9.82
C ALA A 326 21.44 7.41 -10.89
N THR A 327 22.64 7.77 -11.37
CA THR A 327 22.82 8.72 -12.48
C THR A 327 22.24 8.18 -13.78
N ALA A 328 22.47 6.90 -14.08
CA ALA A 328 21.93 6.23 -15.25
C ALA A 328 20.38 6.23 -15.21
N ALA A 329 19.80 5.83 -14.08
CA ALA A 329 18.35 5.85 -13.87
C ALA A 329 17.76 7.25 -14.10
N SER A 330 18.34 8.27 -13.44
CA SER A 330 17.89 9.67 -13.57
C SER A 330 17.96 10.18 -15.02
N LYS A 331 19.02 9.83 -15.77
CA LYS A 331 19.15 10.19 -17.19
C LYS A 331 18.11 9.51 -18.07
N MET A 332 17.83 8.23 -17.83
CA MET A 332 16.81 7.49 -18.59
C MET A 332 15.43 8.11 -18.39
N ILE A 333 15.05 8.41 -17.14
CA ILE A 333 13.77 9.05 -16.81
C ILE A 333 13.66 10.41 -17.52
N ARG A 334 14.70 11.25 -17.43
CA ARG A 334 14.71 12.58 -18.06
C ARG A 334 14.71 12.55 -19.59
N ARG A 335 15.24 11.48 -20.21
CA ARG A 335 15.16 11.25 -21.66
C ARG A 335 13.76 10.76 -22.08
N GLY A 336 12.92 10.33 -21.15
CA GLY A 336 11.58 9.83 -21.42
C GLY A 336 11.59 8.46 -22.11
N ILE A 337 12.59 7.62 -21.81
CA ILE A 337 12.65 6.26 -22.36
C ILE A 337 11.51 5.44 -21.75
N PRO A 338 10.62 4.83 -22.56
CA PRO A 338 9.56 3.99 -22.02
C PRO A 338 10.13 2.73 -21.33
N VAL A 339 9.84 2.59 -20.04
CA VAL A 339 10.21 1.43 -19.24
C VAL A 339 9.00 1.06 -18.39
N GLN A 340 8.75 -0.25 -18.24
CA GLN A 340 7.67 -0.74 -17.37
C GLN A 340 8.07 -0.67 -15.89
N CYS A 341 9.27 -1.15 -15.59
CA CYS A 341 9.86 -1.16 -14.24
C CYS A 341 11.33 -0.79 -14.34
N MET A 342 11.83 0.03 -13.42
CA MET A 342 13.25 0.29 -13.23
C MET A 342 13.56 0.23 -11.74
N GLU A 343 14.27 -0.82 -11.35
CA GLU A 343 14.55 -1.15 -9.96
C GLU A 343 16.06 -1.13 -9.70
N LEU A 344 16.48 -0.67 -8.53
CA LEU A 344 17.88 -0.70 -8.08
C LEU A 344 18.06 -1.73 -6.97
N MET A 345 19.19 -2.45 -6.97
CA MET A 345 19.75 -3.12 -5.80
C MET A 345 21.24 -2.80 -5.70
N ASP A 346 21.73 -2.48 -4.51
CA ASP A 346 23.17 -2.29 -4.27
C ASP A 346 23.93 -3.62 -4.20
N ASP A 347 25.26 -3.52 -4.11
CA ASP A 347 26.17 -4.66 -3.98
C ASP A 347 25.85 -5.52 -2.74
N VAL A 348 25.55 -4.89 -1.60
CA VAL A 348 25.20 -5.60 -0.36
C VAL A 348 23.92 -6.40 -0.57
N GLN A 349 22.89 -5.82 -1.18
CA GLN A 349 21.64 -6.49 -1.46
C GLN A 349 21.80 -7.62 -2.50
N MET A 350 22.72 -7.50 -3.46
CA MET A 350 23.08 -8.62 -4.34
C MET A 350 23.80 -9.74 -3.55
N SER A 351 24.67 -9.40 -2.59
CA SER A 351 25.30 -10.36 -1.68
C SER A 351 24.29 -11.08 -0.78
N VAL A 352 23.27 -10.36 -0.28
CA VAL A 352 22.13 -10.91 0.48
C VAL A 352 21.47 -12.05 -0.30
N VAL A 353 21.13 -11.79 -1.57
CA VAL A 353 20.47 -12.78 -2.45
C VAL A 353 21.36 -14.02 -2.65
N ASN A 354 22.65 -13.83 -2.91
CA ASN A 354 23.61 -14.93 -3.05
C ASN A 354 23.70 -15.80 -1.78
N ARG A 355 23.76 -15.16 -0.61
CA ARG A 355 23.90 -15.84 0.69
C ARG A 355 22.64 -16.60 1.08
N ALA A 356 21.46 -16.02 0.82
CA ALA A 356 20.17 -16.67 1.08
C ALA A 356 19.95 -17.88 0.16
N GLY A 357 20.48 -17.84 -1.07
CA GLY A 357 20.39 -18.94 -2.04
C GLY A 357 19.00 -19.08 -2.66
N GLY A 358 18.21 -18.01 -2.68
CA GLY A 358 16.84 -17.99 -3.24
C GLY A 358 16.77 -17.95 -4.77
N THR A 359 17.90 -17.72 -5.46
CA THR A 359 17.96 -17.64 -6.93
C THR A 359 18.69 -18.82 -7.55
N SER A 360 18.37 -19.13 -8.81
CA SER A 360 18.96 -20.26 -9.56
C SER A 360 20.41 -20.03 -10.02
N ARG A 361 20.95 -18.82 -9.84
CA ARG A 361 22.33 -18.45 -10.18
C ARG A 361 22.98 -17.65 -9.06
N VAL A 362 24.31 -17.55 -9.15
CA VAL A 362 25.11 -16.61 -8.36
C VAL A 362 25.24 -15.31 -9.14
N TRP A 363 25.03 -14.20 -8.45
CA TRP A 363 25.06 -12.85 -9.00
C TRP A 363 26.40 -12.17 -8.72
N LYS A 364 26.76 -11.21 -9.58
CA LYS A 364 27.84 -10.28 -9.25
C LYS A 364 27.35 -9.35 -8.14
N GLU A 365 28.16 -9.20 -7.10
CA GLU A 365 27.89 -8.32 -5.95
C GLU A 365 28.30 -6.89 -6.33
N LEU A 366 27.53 -6.30 -7.24
CA LEU A 366 27.72 -4.95 -7.77
C LEU A 366 26.37 -4.23 -7.77
N PRO A 367 26.34 -2.89 -7.64
CA PRO A 367 25.12 -2.13 -7.86
C PRO A 367 24.52 -2.46 -9.23
N THR A 368 23.21 -2.75 -9.24
CA THR A 368 22.54 -3.36 -10.38
C THR A 368 21.18 -2.72 -10.60
N LEU A 369 20.91 -2.30 -11.84
CA LEU A 369 19.57 -1.92 -12.29
C LEU A 369 18.88 -3.11 -12.95
N PHE A 370 17.63 -3.34 -12.57
CA PHE A 370 16.74 -4.31 -13.18
C PHE A 370 15.66 -3.57 -13.95
N PHE A 371 15.39 -4.03 -15.17
CA PHE A 371 14.44 -3.42 -16.08
C PHE A 371 13.38 -4.42 -16.50
N LYS A 372 12.14 -3.94 -16.64
CA LYS A 372 11.15 -4.55 -17.52
C LYS A 372 10.80 -3.57 -18.63
N PHE A 373 10.77 -4.05 -19.86
CA PHE A 373 10.26 -3.34 -21.03
C PHE A 373 9.03 -4.07 -21.53
N SER A 374 7.95 -3.34 -21.79
CA SER A 374 6.70 -3.92 -22.28
C SER A 374 6.11 -3.14 -23.44
N GLY A 375 5.44 -3.85 -24.34
CA GLY A 375 4.73 -3.27 -25.48
C GLY A 375 4.78 -4.16 -26.71
N THR A 376 4.67 -3.55 -27.89
CA THR A 376 4.93 -4.24 -29.16
C THR A 376 6.42 -4.60 -29.27
N LYS A 377 6.75 -5.59 -30.11
CA LYS A 377 8.15 -5.99 -30.38
C LYS A 377 9.05 -4.81 -30.77
N GLY A 378 8.54 -3.91 -31.61
CA GLY A 378 9.26 -2.72 -32.05
C GLY A 378 9.54 -1.73 -30.92
N GLN A 379 8.53 -1.42 -30.10
CA GLN A 379 8.67 -0.51 -28.96
C GLN A 379 9.66 -1.04 -27.92
N VAL A 380 9.60 -2.35 -27.62
CA VAL A 380 10.53 -2.98 -26.67
C VAL A 380 11.97 -2.93 -27.20
N ALA A 381 12.18 -3.27 -28.47
CA ALA A 381 13.51 -3.22 -29.07
C ALA A 381 14.09 -1.80 -29.09
N ASP A 382 13.29 -0.81 -29.45
CA ASP A 382 13.69 0.60 -29.45
C ASP A 382 14.05 1.10 -28.04
N SER A 383 13.20 0.80 -27.05
CA SER A 383 13.44 1.19 -25.65
C SER A 383 14.73 0.58 -25.09
N ILE A 384 15.02 -0.69 -25.42
CA ILE A 384 16.27 -1.35 -25.05
C ILE A 384 17.47 -0.68 -25.72
N ASN A 385 17.38 -0.33 -27.01
CA ASN A 385 18.47 0.32 -27.74
C ASN A 385 18.76 1.72 -27.18
N GLN A 386 17.72 2.53 -26.96
CA GLN A 386 17.85 3.84 -26.34
C GLN A 386 18.41 3.74 -24.92
N THR A 387 18.01 2.72 -24.14
CA THR A 387 18.55 2.45 -22.81
C THR A 387 20.06 2.22 -22.89
N LYS A 388 20.51 1.28 -23.73
CA LYS A 388 21.94 0.99 -23.93
C LYS A 388 22.71 2.23 -24.31
N GLU A 389 22.28 2.95 -25.34
CA GLU A 389 22.94 4.18 -25.81
C GLU A 389 23.08 5.22 -24.68
N THR A 390 22.01 5.42 -23.90
CA THR A 390 21.96 6.44 -22.86
C THR A 390 22.90 6.14 -21.69
N ILE A 391 22.98 4.87 -21.28
CA ILE A 391 23.67 4.49 -20.04
C ILE A 391 25.00 3.78 -20.26
N GLN A 392 25.39 3.50 -21.51
CA GLN A 392 26.69 2.92 -21.87
C GLN A 392 27.90 3.59 -21.20
N PRO A 393 27.96 4.93 -21.00
CA PRO A 393 29.08 5.57 -20.32
C PRO A 393 29.20 5.24 -18.82
N PHE A 394 28.15 4.67 -18.21
CA PHE A 394 28.07 4.37 -16.79
C PHE A 394 28.06 2.87 -16.48
N ALA A 395 27.51 2.07 -17.41
CA ALA A 395 27.27 0.65 -17.23
C ALA A 395 28.50 -0.22 -17.52
N ASP A 396 28.68 -1.26 -16.72
CA ASP A 396 29.77 -2.22 -16.88
C ASP A 396 29.34 -3.41 -17.76
N THR A 397 28.18 -4.02 -17.47
CA THR A 397 27.64 -5.13 -18.26
C THR A 397 26.15 -5.01 -18.50
N PHE A 398 25.70 -5.42 -19.68
CA PHE A 398 24.30 -5.53 -20.05
C PHE A 398 23.91 -6.99 -20.26
N GLU A 399 22.82 -7.43 -19.63
CA GLU A 399 22.22 -8.74 -19.83
C GLU A 399 20.72 -8.54 -20.12
N PHE A 400 20.22 -9.10 -21.21
CA PHE A 400 18.81 -9.00 -21.58
C PHE A 400 18.28 -10.39 -21.91
N ALA A 401 17.12 -10.73 -21.35
CA ALA A 401 16.50 -12.02 -21.54
C ALA A 401 16.09 -12.25 -23.00
N LYS A 402 16.40 -13.45 -23.51
CA LYS A 402 16.02 -13.90 -24.86
C LYS A 402 14.64 -14.55 -24.87
N ASP A 403 14.26 -15.15 -23.76
CA ASP A 403 13.00 -15.87 -23.55
C ASP A 403 12.45 -15.64 -22.14
N ASP A 404 11.27 -16.20 -21.87
CA ASP A 404 10.53 -15.99 -20.63
C ASP A 404 11.20 -16.67 -19.43
N ASN A 405 11.89 -17.79 -19.64
CA ASN A 405 12.63 -18.47 -18.57
C ASN A 405 13.83 -17.66 -18.10
N GLU A 406 14.58 -17.09 -19.05
CA GLU A 406 15.66 -16.14 -18.75
C GLU A 406 15.10 -14.88 -18.10
N ALA A 407 13.93 -14.38 -18.54
CA ALA A 407 13.28 -13.22 -17.93
C ALA A 407 12.89 -13.48 -16.47
N HIS A 408 12.27 -14.63 -16.18
CA HIS A 408 11.95 -15.06 -14.82
C HIS A 408 13.22 -15.19 -13.96
N THR A 409 14.27 -15.79 -14.50
CA THR A 409 15.55 -15.93 -13.80
C THR A 409 16.15 -14.57 -13.48
N LEU A 410 16.17 -13.65 -14.46
CA LEU A 410 16.75 -12.33 -14.26
C LEU A 410 15.98 -11.49 -13.23
N TRP A 411 14.65 -11.56 -13.26
CA TRP A 411 13.81 -10.82 -12.33
C TRP A 411 13.76 -11.44 -10.91
N SER A 412 14.15 -12.72 -10.78
CA SER A 412 14.05 -13.44 -9.49
C SER A 412 14.84 -12.77 -8.37
N ALA A 413 16.03 -12.21 -8.65
CA ALA A 413 16.83 -11.52 -7.64
C ALA A 413 16.08 -10.34 -7.00
N ARG A 414 15.40 -9.53 -7.82
CA ARG A 414 14.59 -8.40 -7.34
C ARG A 414 13.38 -8.87 -6.56
N LYS A 415 12.73 -9.95 -6.99
CA LYS A 415 11.55 -10.52 -6.32
C LYS A 415 11.89 -11.11 -4.95
N GLU A 416 13.04 -11.73 -4.81
CA GLU A 416 13.48 -12.40 -3.58
C GLU A 416 14.18 -11.45 -2.58
N ALA A 417 14.36 -10.17 -2.91
CA ALA A 417 15.23 -9.24 -2.16
C ALA A 417 14.88 -9.15 -0.66
N LEU A 418 13.62 -8.82 -0.33
CA LEU A 418 13.18 -8.69 1.07
C LEU A 418 13.22 -10.03 1.81
N TRP A 419 12.73 -11.09 1.18
CA TRP A 419 12.70 -12.43 1.77
C TRP A 419 14.10 -12.97 2.04
N SER A 420 15.06 -12.66 1.17
CA SER A 420 16.46 -13.01 1.35
C SER A 420 17.07 -12.29 2.55
N MET A 421 16.77 -11.01 2.76
CA MET A 421 17.24 -10.27 3.93
C MET A 421 16.66 -10.87 5.22
N ILE A 422 15.35 -11.12 5.25
CA ILE A 422 14.67 -11.74 6.39
C ILE A 422 15.24 -13.13 6.70
N ALA A 423 15.55 -13.93 5.67
CA ALA A 423 16.08 -15.28 5.83
C ALA A 423 17.50 -15.33 6.43
N LEU A 424 18.27 -14.24 6.29
CA LEU A 424 19.59 -14.10 6.91
C LEU A 424 19.54 -13.67 8.38
N GLY A 425 18.40 -13.17 8.84
CA GLY A 425 18.20 -12.79 10.24
C GLY A 425 18.24 -13.97 11.20
N ASP A 426 18.93 -13.79 12.31
CA ASP A 426 18.89 -14.71 13.44
C ASP A 426 17.64 -14.47 14.30
N GLU A 427 17.42 -15.34 15.29
CA GLU A 427 16.34 -15.15 16.26
C GLU A 427 16.54 -13.83 17.03
N GLY A 428 15.47 -13.03 17.15
CA GLY A 428 15.53 -11.68 17.72
C GLY A 428 15.97 -10.59 16.73
N SER A 429 16.34 -10.95 15.49
CA SER A 429 16.61 -9.96 14.44
C SER A 429 15.34 -9.51 13.71
N SER A 430 15.36 -8.31 13.15
CA SER A 430 14.31 -7.76 12.31
C SER A 430 14.88 -6.90 11.20
N VAL A 431 14.10 -6.76 10.13
CA VAL A 431 14.43 -5.88 9.00
C VAL A 431 13.59 -4.63 9.13
N TRP A 432 14.23 -3.49 9.34
CA TRP A 432 13.58 -2.20 9.17
C TRP A 432 13.62 -1.84 7.69
N THR A 433 12.45 -1.82 7.06
CA THR A 433 12.30 -1.39 5.67
C THR A 433 11.97 0.10 5.65
N THR A 434 12.94 0.93 5.25
CA THR A 434 12.75 2.39 5.16
C THR A 434 11.97 2.74 3.89
N ASP A 435 11.48 3.98 3.81
CA ASP A 435 10.74 4.45 2.64
C ASP A 435 10.75 5.98 2.58
N VAL A 436 11.35 6.51 1.51
CA VAL A 436 11.35 7.93 1.15
C VAL A 436 11.27 8.07 -0.37
N ALA A 437 10.74 9.20 -0.83
CA ALA A 437 10.76 9.55 -2.25
C ALA A 437 11.31 10.96 -2.42
N VAL A 438 12.01 11.23 -3.53
CA VAL A 438 12.55 12.55 -3.84
C VAL A 438 12.28 12.93 -5.29
N PRO A 439 12.32 14.22 -5.64
CA PRO A 439 12.39 14.64 -7.03
C PRO A 439 13.54 13.94 -7.76
N ILE A 440 13.34 13.55 -9.02
CA ILE A 440 14.32 12.79 -9.82
C ILE A 440 15.69 13.46 -9.89
N SER A 441 15.75 14.79 -9.77
CA SER A 441 17.01 15.55 -9.70
C SER A 441 17.88 15.21 -8.49
N SER A 442 17.27 14.81 -7.37
CA SER A 442 17.93 14.58 -6.08
C SER A 442 18.23 13.10 -5.83
N LEU A 443 17.75 12.21 -6.71
CA LEU A 443 17.78 10.76 -6.55
C LEU A 443 19.19 10.19 -6.34
N ARG A 444 20.17 10.69 -7.10
CA ARG A 444 21.57 10.28 -6.94
C ARG A 444 22.10 10.63 -5.55
N GLU A 445 21.93 11.88 -5.15
CA GLU A 445 22.50 12.43 -3.92
C GLU A 445 21.92 11.76 -2.67
N ILE A 446 20.60 11.58 -2.64
CA ILE A 446 19.93 10.93 -1.50
C ILE A 446 20.39 9.46 -1.37
N ILE A 447 20.54 8.72 -2.47
CA ILE A 447 20.96 7.32 -2.45
C ILE A 447 22.42 7.20 -2.01
N GLU A 448 23.34 7.99 -2.59
CA GLU A 448 24.76 7.95 -2.23
C GLU A 448 24.98 8.29 -0.75
N THR A 449 24.31 9.34 -0.26
CA THR A 449 24.47 9.78 1.13
C THR A 449 23.86 8.80 2.11
N SER A 450 22.66 8.28 1.80
CA SER A 450 21.98 7.30 2.66
C SER A 450 22.73 5.97 2.69
N LYS A 451 23.26 5.50 1.56
CA LYS A 451 24.09 4.29 1.49
C LYS A 451 25.32 4.43 2.39
N LYS A 452 26.02 5.56 2.32
CA LYS A 452 27.18 5.81 3.16
C LYS A 452 26.84 5.75 4.65
N GLU A 453 25.76 6.41 5.09
CA GLU A 453 25.35 6.39 6.50
C GLU A 453 24.92 5.00 6.96
N ILE A 454 24.23 4.26 6.10
CA ILE A 454 23.84 2.87 6.36
C ILE A 454 25.10 1.99 6.55
N ASP A 455 26.12 2.15 5.70
CA ASP A 455 27.37 1.39 5.80
C ASP A 455 28.12 1.72 7.10
N ASP A 456 28.06 2.97 7.55
CA ASP A 456 28.69 3.45 8.79
C ASP A 456 28.02 2.89 10.07
N LEU A 457 26.81 2.28 9.98
CA LEU A 457 26.13 1.65 11.13
C LEU A 457 26.82 0.37 11.61
N GLY A 458 27.59 -0.30 10.74
CA GLY A 458 28.19 -1.61 11.03
C GLY A 458 27.19 -2.76 11.11
N VAL A 459 25.96 -2.58 10.61
CA VAL A 459 24.93 -3.61 10.51
C VAL A 459 24.76 -4.07 9.06
N PHE A 460 24.12 -5.22 8.85
CA PHE A 460 23.91 -5.73 7.50
C PHE A 460 22.72 -5.03 6.86
N ALA A 461 22.98 -4.15 5.89
CA ALA A 461 21.95 -3.34 5.30
C ALA A 461 22.19 -3.07 3.80
N GLY A 462 21.12 -3.23 3.02
CA GLY A 462 21.15 -3.05 1.57
C GLY A 462 20.24 -1.91 1.14
N VAL A 463 20.59 -1.28 0.02
CA VAL A 463 19.73 -0.31 -0.66
C VAL A 463 19.02 -0.98 -1.83
N ILE A 464 17.72 -0.78 -1.90
CA ILE A 464 16.85 -1.19 -2.99
C ILE A 464 15.96 -0.01 -3.37
N GLY A 465 15.43 0.05 -4.59
CA GLY A 465 14.44 1.09 -4.87
C GLY A 465 13.64 0.92 -6.13
N HIS A 466 12.41 1.41 -6.05
CA HIS A 466 11.55 1.79 -7.17
C HIS A 466 12.09 3.08 -7.82
N ILE A 467 13.33 3.00 -8.32
CA ILE A 467 14.11 4.17 -8.71
C ILE A 467 13.52 4.89 -9.93
N GLY A 468 12.66 4.21 -10.70
CA GLY A 468 11.82 4.81 -11.74
C GLY A 468 11.00 6.02 -11.28
N ASP A 469 10.58 6.02 -10.01
CA ASP A 469 9.62 6.98 -9.48
C ASP A 469 10.23 7.89 -8.41
N GLY A 470 11.56 7.83 -8.27
CA GLY A 470 12.29 8.58 -7.24
C GLY A 470 12.16 8.00 -5.84
N ASN A 471 11.64 6.78 -5.69
CA ASN A 471 11.44 6.11 -4.41
C ASN A 471 12.53 5.04 -4.16
N PHE A 472 13.07 5.01 -2.95
CA PHE A 472 14.01 3.97 -2.54
C PHE A 472 13.86 3.61 -1.06
N HIS A 473 14.46 2.48 -0.71
CA HIS A 473 14.39 1.84 0.59
C HIS A 473 15.78 1.38 1.03
N GLY A 474 16.04 1.47 2.32
CA GLY A 474 17.05 0.70 3.02
C GLY A 474 16.38 -0.51 3.67
N PHE A 475 16.95 -1.70 3.48
CA PHE A 475 16.61 -2.87 4.28
C PHE A 475 17.69 -3.04 5.34
N ILE A 476 17.38 -2.67 6.59
CA ILE A 476 18.35 -2.65 7.69
C ILE A 476 18.06 -3.81 8.63
N LEU A 477 18.88 -4.87 8.56
CA LEU A 477 18.80 -6.00 9.47
C LEU A 477 19.49 -5.64 10.79
N HIS A 478 18.72 -5.67 11.88
CA HIS A 478 19.18 -5.28 13.21
C HIS A 478 18.62 -6.20 14.30
N ASN A 479 19.29 -6.25 15.44
CA ASN A 479 18.89 -6.99 16.63
C ASN A 479 17.90 -6.18 17.47
N ARG A 480 16.67 -6.70 17.65
CA ARG A 480 15.64 -6.03 18.45
C ARG A 480 15.89 -6.08 19.97
N ASN A 481 16.84 -6.87 20.42
CA ASN A 481 17.18 -6.98 21.84
C ASN A 481 18.38 -6.10 22.23
N ASP A 482 18.98 -5.40 21.27
CA ASP A 482 20.07 -4.45 21.50
C ASP A 482 19.53 -3.01 21.37
N ALA A 483 19.29 -2.37 22.52
CA ALA A 483 18.72 -1.03 22.58
C ALA A 483 19.65 0.04 21.97
N ASP A 484 20.97 -0.14 22.07
CA ASP A 484 21.93 0.80 21.49
C ASP A 484 21.94 0.67 19.97
N GLU A 485 21.87 -0.56 19.44
CA GLU A 485 21.74 -0.81 17.99
C GLU A 485 20.44 -0.25 17.44
N GLN A 486 19.31 -0.50 18.10
CA GLN A 486 18.01 0.06 17.72
C GLN A 486 18.06 1.59 17.61
N LYS A 487 18.63 2.27 18.62
CA LYS A 487 18.73 3.72 18.63
C LYS A 487 19.59 4.26 17.48
N ARG A 488 20.70 3.59 17.15
CA ARG A 488 21.54 3.98 16.00
C ARG A 488 20.81 3.80 14.68
N VAL A 489 20.10 2.68 14.52
CA VAL A 489 19.29 2.39 13.33
C VAL A 489 18.17 3.40 13.17
N GLU A 490 17.39 3.65 14.23
CA GLU A 490 16.31 4.65 14.24
C GLU A 490 16.84 6.03 13.84
N GLN A 491 17.97 6.48 14.41
CA GLN A 491 18.58 7.76 14.05
C GLN A 491 18.99 7.80 12.57
N CYS A 492 19.53 6.72 12.01
CA CYS A 492 19.87 6.64 10.60
C CYS A 492 18.61 6.75 9.71
N VAL A 493 17.51 6.08 10.08
CA VAL A 493 16.24 6.18 9.37
C VAL A 493 15.69 7.60 9.44
N HIS A 494 15.73 8.23 10.62
CA HIS A 494 15.25 9.61 10.79
C HIS A 494 16.08 10.61 9.97
N ASN A 495 17.42 10.45 9.94
CA ASN A 495 18.30 11.27 9.11
C ASN A 495 17.98 11.11 7.62
N MET A 496 17.69 9.88 7.17
CA MET A 496 17.28 9.61 5.79
C MET A 496 15.98 10.35 5.44
N VAL A 497 14.99 10.32 6.33
CA VAL A 497 13.71 11.00 6.14
C VAL A 497 13.89 12.52 6.13
N GLU A 498 14.57 13.10 7.12
CA GLU A 498 14.82 14.56 7.15
C GLU A 498 15.55 15.03 5.90
N ARG A 499 16.56 14.28 5.44
CA ARG A 499 17.29 14.61 4.21
C ARG A 499 16.39 14.57 2.97
N ALA A 500 15.50 13.59 2.87
CA ALA A 500 14.53 13.55 1.78
C ALA A 500 13.63 14.80 1.80
N LEU A 501 13.14 15.20 2.97
CA LEU A 501 12.33 16.42 3.13
C LEU A 501 13.10 17.71 2.79
N GLU A 502 14.38 17.80 3.18
CA GLU A 502 15.26 18.91 2.79
C GLU A 502 15.48 19.00 1.27
N MET A 503 15.31 17.89 0.55
CA MET A 503 15.43 17.78 -0.91
C MET A 503 14.09 17.93 -1.65
N ASP A 504 13.07 18.51 -1.01
CA ASP A 504 11.70 18.64 -1.56
C ASP A 504 11.05 17.27 -1.84
N GLY A 505 11.46 16.25 -1.09
CA GLY A 505 10.93 14.90 -1.13
C GLY A 505 9.82 14.66 -0.11
N SER A 506 9.46 13.39 0.05
CA SER A 506 8.44 12.92 0.97
C SER A 506 8.99 11.91 1.97
N CYS A 507 8.46 11.96 3.19
CA CYS A 507 8.79 11.01 4.25
C CYS A 507 8.29 9.60 4.00
N THR A 508 7.45 9.40 2.98
CA THR A 508 6.88 8.10 2.61
C THR A 508 6.61 8.08 1.11
N GLY A 509 7.14 7.11 0.39
CA GLY A 509 6.84 6.90 -1.03
C GLY A 509 5.57 6.07 -1.21
N GLU A 510 5.40 5.02 -0.40
CA GLU A 510 4.32 4.04 -0.59
C GLU A 510 3.75 3.38 0.68
N HIS A 511 4.43 3.43 1.84
CA HIS A 511 3.97 2.71 3.03
C HIS A 511 2.90 3.45 3.84
N GLY A 512 2.68 4.74 3.54
CA GLY A 512 1.79 5.61 4.30
C GLY A 512 2.47 6.19 5.55
N ILE A 513 1.66 6.72 6.45
CA ILE A 513 2.10 7.40 7.67
C ILE A 513 1.90 6.52 8.90
N GLY A 514 0.72 5.90 9.01
CA GLY A 514 0.34 5.05 10.12
C GLY A 514 0.61 5.68 11.48
N MET A 515 1.26 4.91 12.37
CA MET A 515 1.75 5.39 13.66
C MET A 515 3.18 5.91 13.58
N GLY A 516 3.99 5.39 12.66
CA GLY A 516 5.44 5.56 12.66
C GLY A 516 5.94 6.91 12.16
N LYS A 517 5.19 7.57 11.27
CA LYS A 517 5.68 8.78 10.56
C LYS A 517 4.87 10.05 10.84
N LYS A 518 4.09 10.10 11.91
CA LYS A 518 3.19 11.24 12.21
C LYS A 518 3.94 12.57 12.36
N ASP A 519 5.09 12.53 13.02
CA ASP A 519 5.94 13.72 13.19
C ASP A 519 6.54 14.19 11.86
N PHE A 520 6.93 13.24 11.00
CA PHE A 520 7.42 13.56 9.65
C PHE A 520 6.32 14.09 8.74
N LEU A 521 5.07 13.61 8.85
CA LEU A 521 3.93 14.20 8.14
C LEU A 521 3.75 15.68 8.50
N LEU A 522 3.84 16.00 9.80
CA LEU A 522 3.76 17.37 10.28
C LEU A 522 4.94 18.23 9.78
N ARG A 523 6.13 17.64 9.71
CA ARG A 523 7.33 18.29 9.17
C ARG A 523 7.21 18.57 7.66
N GLU A 524 6.73 17.61 6.89
CA GLU A 524 6.57 17.68 5.43
C GLU A 524 5.51 18.70 5.02
N LEU A 525 4.32 18.64 5.62
CA LEU A 525 3.16 19.43 5.16
C LEU A 525 2.90 20.70 5.97
N GLY A 526 3.51 20.80 7.15
CA GLY A 526 3.26 21.88 8.10
C GLY A 526 1.94 21.77 8.85
N TYR A 527 1.81 22.54 9.92
CA TYR A 527 0.67 22.49 10.83
C TYR A 527 -0.66 22.76 10.13
N ASP A 528 -0.76 23.85 9.35
CA ASP A 528 -2.02 24.28 8.75
C ASP A 528 -2.59 23.23 7.79
N THR A 529 -1.73 22.59 6.99
CA THR A 529 -2.14 21.52 6.07
C THR A 529 -2.64 20.29 6.82
N VAL A 530 -1.90 19.84 7.83
CA VAL A 530 -2.33 18.72 8.69
C VAL A 530 -3.61 19.09 9.45
N ASP A 531 -3.80 20.35 9.80
CA ASP A 531 -5.00 20.80 10.49
C ASP A 531 -6.25 20.74 9.61
N VAL A 532 -6.13 21.06 8.33
CA VAL A 532 -7.21 20.82 7.37
C VAL A 532 -7.58 19.34 7.32
N MET A 533 -6.60 18.43 7.36
CA MET A 533 -6.88 16.98 7.43
C MET A 533 -7.63 16.61 8.72
N ARG A 534 -7.24 17.18 9.87
CA ARG A 534 -7.99 17.00 11.14
C ARG A 534 -9.43 17.51 11.02
N ASN A 535 -9.66 18.63 10.35
CA ASN A 535 -11.00 19.18 10.15
C ASN A 535 -11.86 18.27 9.26
N LEU A 536 -11.29 17.68 8.21
CA LEU A 536 -11.98 16.68 7.39
C LEU A 536 -12.32 15.42 8.18
N LYS A 537 -11.36 14.94 8.99
CA LYS A 537 -11.57 13.83 9.93
C LYS A 537 -12.73 14.11 10.88
N LEU A 538 -12.76 15.27 11.52
CA LEU A 538 -13.85 15.66 12.43
C LEU A 538 -15.21 15.81 11.74
N ALA A 539 -15.22 16.27 10.49
CA ALA A 539 -16.46 16.41 9.72
C ALA A 539 -17.09 15.04 9.38
N LEU A 540 -16.28 14.01 9.15
CA LEU A 540 -16.76 12.66 8.82
C LEU A 540 -16.86 11.72 10.03
N ASP A 541 -16.11 12.01 11.08
CA ASP A 541 -16.00 11.20 12.30
C ASP A 541 -15.82 12.11 13.53
N PRO A 542 -16.91 12.72 14.02
CA PRO A 542 -16.87 13.68 15.13
C PRO A 542 -16.47 13.05 16.47
N HIS A 543 -16.43 11.72 16.56
CA HIS A 543 -16.06 10.97 17.76
C HIS A 543 -14.67 10.33 17.65
N TRP A 544 -13.96 10.50 16.52
CA TRP A 544 -12.67 9.87 16.24
C TRP A 544 -12.67 8.36 16.50
N LEU A 545 -13.68 7.69 15.96
CA LEU A 545 -13.84 6.24 16.05
C LEU A 545 -13.05 5.50 14.98
N LEU A 546 -12.91 6.06 13.78
CA LEU A 546 -12.26 5.40 12.65
C LEU A 546 -10.73 5.49 12.75
N ASN A 547 -10.10 4.36 13.01
CA ASN A 547 -8.65 4.17 13.06
C ASN A 547 -7.86 5.21 13.88
N PRO A 548 -8.27 5.54 15.13
CA PRO A 548 -7.64 6.62 15.90
C PRO A 548 -6.17 6.37 16.22
N GLY A 549 -5.44 7.47 16.41
CA GLY A 549 -3.98 7.49 16.61
C GLY A 549 -3.17 7.50 15.32
N LYS A 550 -3.86 7.55 14.17
CA LYS A 550 -3.31 7.63 12.82
C LYS A 550 -4.19 8.59 11.99
N ILE A 551 -3.67 9.29 10.98
CA ILE A 551 -2.25 9.50 10.65
C ILE A 551 -1.62 10.67 11.43
N PHE A 552 -2.38 11.22 12.37
CA PHE A 552 -1.98 12.30 13.27
C PHE A 552 -2.74 12.12 14.58
N ASP A 553 -2.26 12.80 15.63
CA ASP A 553 -2.94 12.82 16.92
C ASP A 553 -3.93 13.99 17.05
N PHE A 554 -4.73 13.88 18.10
CA PHE A 554 -5.65 14.92 18.60
C PHE A 554 -4.89 16.22 18.81
N LYS A 555 -5.56 17.37 18.56
CA LYS A 555 -5.02 18.62 19.06
C LYS A 555 -4.94 18.53 20.59
N ASN A 556 -3.74 18.76 21.12
CA ASN A 556 -3.54 18.99 22.55
C ASN A 556 -3.99 20.39 22.93
#